data_AF-A0A7R9FQE0-F1
#
_entry.id   AF-A0A7R9FQE0-F1
#
_cell.length_a   1.000
_cell.length_b   1.000
_cell.length_c   1.000
_cell.angle_alpha   90.00
_cell.angle_beta   90.00
_cell.angle_gamma   90.00
#
_symmetry.space_group_name_H-M   'P 1'
#
loop_
_entity.id
_entity.type
_entity.pdbx_description
1 polymer ?
#
loop_
_entity_poly.entity_id
_entity_poly.type
_entity_poly.pdbx_seq_one_letter_code
_entity_poly.pdbx_strand_id
1 'polypeptide(L)'
;QPRTELGKKAAKALRKQGLVPCNLYGGKETINFSAPYTSLQPIVFTPAFKIAEIELNGKKIKAITKELQFDPVKDTIKHVDFQELVDEVKVKVEVPLKLNGVPAEVAMGAKLEQTMRKLKIFALPKHLPEVIVVEVGDLLVEYVDTRHNIGFKIVEALAAQHKAEFRLDKLAYVAQFRFKGKNITLIKPTTYMNLSGKAVRYWMQEANVKPENMLAILDDLAIPFGTIRLRPKGSDGGHNGLKDIDATLGNNLYPRLRFGIGSNYHKGQQVNYVLGKWSPEENKDLIDKIILATQATESFLFEGLGNAMTKFNK
;
A
#
# COMPACT_ATOMS: atom_id res chain seq x y z
N GLN A 1 26.60 35.55 -12.34
CA GLN A 1 27.31 36.42 -13.32
C GLN A 1 27.42 35.70 -14.66
N PRO A 2 27.06 36.32 -15.80
CA PRO A 2 27.25 35.71 -17.12
C PRO A 2 28.72 35.33 -17.36
N ARG A 3 28.96 34.30 -18.18
CA ARG A 3 30.31 33.88 -18.58
C ARG A 3 30.38 33.67 -20.09
N THR A 4 31.50 34.07 -20.68
CA THR A 4 31.80 33.88 -22.10
C THR A 4 32.79 32.74 -22.33
N GLU A 5 33.70 32.50 -21.38
CA GLU A 5 34.65 31.38 -21.45
C GLU A 5 33.99 30.04 -21.11
N LEU A 6 34.13 29.09 -22.04
CA LEU A 6 33.60 27.73 -21.94
C LEU A 6 34.72 26.69 -21.88
N GLY A 7 34.38 25.45 -21.53
CA GLY A 7 35.30 24.32 -21.55
C GLY A 7 35.94 23.96 -20.20
N LYS A 8 36.67 22.85 -20.18
CA LYS A 8 37.13 22.17 -18.95
C LYS A 8 38.09 23.03 -18.11
N LYS A 9 38.98 23.81 -18.75
CA LYS A 9 39.96 24.66 -18.08
C LYS A 9 39.29 25.84 -17.37
N ALA A 10 38.42 26.56 -18.06
CA ALA A 10 37.65 27.69 -17.50
C ALA A 10 36.75 27.23 -16.34
N ALA A 11 36.02 26.11 -16.52
CA ALA A 11 35.19 25.54 -15.47
C ALA A 11 35.99 25.13 -14.22
N LYS A 12 37.25 24.68 -14.37
CA LYS A 12 38.12 24.35 -13.23
C LYS A 12 38.60 25.60 -12.51
N ALA A 13 38.87 26.69 -13.22
CA ALA A 13 39.27 27.97 -12.62
C ALA A 13 38.12 28.57 -11.78
N LEU A 14 36.89 28.58 -12.30
CA LEU A 14 35.70 29.05 -11.58
C LEU A 14 35.50 28.31 -10.26
N ARG A 15 35.60 26.97 -10.28
CA ARG A 15 35.44 26.15 -9.06
C ARG A 15 36.51 26.42 -8.01
N LYS A 16 37.74 26.77 -8.41
CA LYS A 16 38.79 27.20 -7.45
C LYS A 16 38.45 28.52 -6.76
N GLN A 17 37.62 29.36 -7.38
CA GLN A 17 37.14 30.63 -6.83
C GLN A 17 35.82 30.48 -6.04
N GLY A 18 35.35 29.24 -5.80
CA GLY A 18 34.08 28.99 -5.11
C GLY A 18 32.83 29.20 -5.99
N LEU A 19 33.02 29.36 -7.31
CA LEU A 19 31.94 29.52 -8.28
C LEU A 19 31.65 28.20 -9.01
N VAL A 20 30.38 27.94 -9.26
CA VAL A 20 29.92 26.79 -10.03
C VAL A 20 29.44 27.26 -11.40
N PRO A 21 29.90 26.66 -12.50
CA PRO A 21 29.37 26.92 -13.83
C PRO A 21 27.93 26.42 -13.96
N CYS A 22 27.07 27.24 -14.54
CA CYS A 22 25.66 26.96 -14.77
C CYS A 22 25.25 27.32 -16.19
N ASN A 23 24.23 26.63 -16.71
CA ASN A 23 23.57 26.97 -17.97
C ASN A 23 22.08 27.20 -17.73
N LEU A 24 21.47 28.12 -18.46
CA LEU A 24 20.03 28.36 -18.46
C LEU A 24 19.48 28.16 -19.88
N TYR A 25 18.58 27.20 -20.02
CA TYR A 25 17.88 26.85 -21.27
C TYR A 25 16.43 27.34 -21.23
N GLY A 26 15.76 27.44 -22.39
CA GLY A 26 14.30 27.67 -22.49
C GLY A 26 13.90 29.02 -23.11
N GLY A 27 14.77 30.02 -23.04
CA GLY A 27 14.62 31.29 -23.77
C GLY A 27 15.06 31.21 -25.23
N LYS A 28 15.19 32.36 -25.90
CA LYS A 28 15.67 32.45 -27.29
C LYS A 28 17.09 31.88 -27.47
N GLU A 29 17.93 32.03 -26.45
CA GLU A 29 19.32 31.57 -26.45
C GLU A 29 19.66 30.92 -25.11
N THR A 30 20.68 30.06 -25.12
CA THR A 30 21.21 29.46 -23.88
C THR A 30 22.13 30.46 -23.19
N ILE A 31 21.84 30.77 -21.93
CA ILE A 31 22.65 31.71 -21.15
C ILE A 31 23.64 30.91 -20.29
N ASN A 32 24.93 31.13 -20.51
CA ASN A 32 26.00 30.56 -19.69
C ASN A 32 26.33 31.55 -18.56
N PHE A 33 26.34 31.07 -17.32
CA PHE A 33 26.67 31.89 -16.17
C PHE A 33 27.44 31.11 -15.10
N SER A 34 27.84 31.79 -14.05
CA SER A 34 28.39 31.20 -12.83
C SER A 34 27.67 31.75 -11.61
N ALA A 35 27.53 30.91 -10.59
CA ALA A 35 26.92 31.24 -9.32
C ALA A 35 27.82 30.78 -8.15
N PRO A 36 27.83 31.50 -7.02
CA PRO A 36 28.46 31.02 -5.79
C PRO A 36 27.94 29.63 -5.42
N TYR A 37 28.84 28.76 -4.97
CA TYR A 37 28.44 27.43 -4.47
C TYR A 37 27.37 27.53 -3.39
N THR A 38 27.52 28.49 -2.47
CA THR A 38 26.60 28.74 -1.35
C THR A 38 25.18 29.11 -1.80
N SER A 39 25.01 29.81 -2.93
CA SER A 39 23.68 30.15 -3.44
C SER A 39 22.96 28.96 -4.07
N LEU A 40 23.69 27.91 -4.46
CA LEU A 40 23.12 26.72 -5.06
C LEU A 40 22.72 25.67 -4.01
N GLN A 41 23.32 25.68 -2.83
CA GLN A 41 23.05 24.69 -1.79
C GLN A 41 21.56 24.58 -1.42
N PRO A 42 20.80 25.68 -1.22
CA PRO A 42 19.39 25.59 -0.85
C PRO A 42 18.48 25.01 -1.95
N ILE A 43 18.93 25.05 -3.20
CA ILE A 43 18.18 24.58 -4.38
C ILE A 43 18.54 23.13 -4.72
N VAL A 44 19.78 22.74 -4.47
CA VAL A 44 20.32 21.42 -4.82
C VAL A 44 20.19 20.41 -3.67
N PHE A 45 20.53 20.83 -2.45
CA PHE A 45 20.53 19.98 -1.26
C PHE A 45 19.25 20.19 -0.45
N THR A 46 18.11 20.00 -1.10
CA THR A 46 16.78 20.14 -0.51
C THR A 46 15.97 18.86 -0.72
N PRO A 47 15.19 18.41 0.27
CA PRO A 47 14.25 17.31 0.10
C PRO A 47 13.01 17.69 -0.71
N ALA A 48 12.83 18.98 -0.99
CA ALA A 48 11.71 19.56 -1.72
C ALA A 48 12.14 20.05 -3.11
N PHE A 49 11.24 19.93 -4.09
CA PHE A 49 11.36 20.59 -5.39
C PHE A 49 11.34 22.11 -5.19
N LYS A 50 12.28 22.82 -5.82
CA LYS A 50 12.42 24.27 -5.71
C LYS A 50 12.49 24.92 -7.08
N ILE A 51 11.82 26.05 -7.20
CA ILE A 51 11.99 27.00 -8.29
C ILE A 51 13.10 27.97 -7.88
N ALA A 52 14.11 28.08 -8.73
CA ALA A 52 15.20 29.04 -8.58
C ALA A 52 14.78 30.40 -9.17
N GLU A 53 15.07 31.48 -8.44
CA GLU A 53 15.04 32.84 -8.99
C GLU A 53 16.47 33.24 -9.34
N ILE A 54 16.76 33.26 -10.64
CA ILE A 54 18.07 33.57 -11.18
C ILE A 54 18.09 35.04 -11.60
N GLU A 55 18.95 35.83 -10.97
CA GLU A 55 19.19 37.23 -11.37
C GLU A 55 20.40 37.32 -12.30
N LEU A 56 20.16 37.73 -13.54
CA LEU A 56 21.18 37.94 -14.55
C LEU A 56 20.96 39.29 -15.23
N ASN A 57 21.98 40.14 -15.24
CA ASN A 57 21.95 41.47 -15.86
C ASN A 57 20.77 42.34 -15.36
N GLY A 58 20.43 42.24 -14.08
CA GLY A 58 19.31 42.96 -13.46
C GLY A 58 17.92 42.40 -13.78
N LYS A 59 17.82 41.32 -14.56
CA LYS A 59 16.55 40.62 -14.84
C LYS A 59 16.45 39.37 -13.95
N LYS A 60 15.29 39.20 -13.31
CA LYS A 60 14.92 38.00 -12.55
C LYS A 60 14.24 36.98 -13.48
N ILE A 61 14.73 35.76 -13.47
CA ILE A 61 14.24 34.65 -14.29
C ILE A 61 13.91 33.48 -13.37
N LYS A 62 12.67 32.97 -13.45
CA LYS A 62 12.27 31.75 -12.74
C LYS A 62 12.73 30.54 -13.53
N ALA A 63 13.40 29.61 -12.87
CA ALA A 63 13.91 28.41 -13.51
C ALA A 63 13.85 27.20 -12.57
N ILE A 64 13.92 26.01 -13.14
CA ILE A 64 14.00 24.75 -12.41
C ILE A 64 15.31 24.05 -12.74
N THR A 65 15.81 23.26 -11.80
CA THR A 65 16.98 22.42 -12.05
C THR A 65 16.61 21.29 -13.02
N LYS A 66 17.33 21.20 -14.13
CA LYS A 66 17.16 20.17 -15.16
C LYS A 66 18.18 19.05 -15.03
N GLU A 67 19.45 19.41 -14.81
CA GLU A 67 20.55 18.45 -14.65
C GLU A 67 21.55 18.93 -13.60
N LEU A 68 22.07 17.99 -12.82
CA LEU A 68 23.09 18.22 -11.81
C LEU A 68 24.26 17.29 -12.04
N GLN A 69 25.46 17.86 -12.06
CA GLN A 69 26.69 17.08 -12.11
C GLN A 69 27.44 17.28 -10.80
N PHE A 70 27.86 16.18 -10.18
CA PHE A 70 28.61 16.18 -8.94
C PHE A 70 30.06 15.72 -9.16
N ASP A 71 30.95 16.13 -8.28
CA ASP A 71 32.26 15.50 -8.16
C ASP A 71 32.09 14.09 -7.59
N PRO A 72 32.60 13.05 -8.26
CA PRO A 72 32.34 11.66 -7.87
C PRO A 72 33.06 11.26 -6.57
N VAL A 73 33.96 12.10 -6.06
CA VAL A 73 34.73 11.81 -4.84
C VAL A 73 34.39 12.80 -3.73
N LYS A 74 34.16 14.08 -4.07
CA LYS A 74 33.96 15.15 -3.09
C LYS A 74 32.49 15.48 -2.81
N ASP A 75 31.55 14.90 -3.56
CA ASP A 75 30.11 15.21 -3.52
C ASP A 75 29.79 16.71 -3.69
N THR A 76 30.73 17.49 -4.25
CA THR A 76 30.53 18.91 -4.54
C THR A 76 29.87 19.11 -5.89
N ILE A 77 29.00 20.11 -6.01
CA ILE A 77 28.35 20.50 -7.26
C ILE A 77 29.42 20.92 -8.29
N LYS A 78 29.50 20.21 -9.41
CA LYS A 78 30.36 20.56 -10.55
C LYS A 78 29.66 21.47 -11.54
N HIS A 79 28.39 21.20 -11.84
CA HIS A 79 27.66 21.92 -12.87
C HIS A 79 26.17 21.84 -12.58
N VAL A 80 25.43 22.89 -12.92
CA VAL A 80 23.96 22.92 -12.82
C VAL A 80 23.36 23.42 -14.13
N ASP A 81 22.47 22.62 -14.71
CA ASP A 81 21.64 23.06 -15.83
C ASP A 81 20.26 23.46 -15.31
N PHE A 82 19.84 24.65 -15.70
CA PHE A 82 18.53 25.22 -15.39
C PHE A 82 17.65 25.28 -16.64
N GLN A 83 16.35 25.09 -16.45
CA GLN A 83 15.34 25.34 -17.47
C GLN A 83 14.44 26.49 -17.02
N GLU A 84 14.39 27.54 -17.82
CA GLU A 84 13.49 28.68 -17.66
C GLU A 84 12.02 28.22 -17.63
N LEU A 85 11.26 28.78 -16.71
CA LEU A 85 9.83 28.60 -16.61
C LEU A 85 9.11 29.76 -17.29
N VAL A 86 8.21 29.42 -18.21
CA VAL A 86 7.30 30.37 -18.86
C VAL A 86 5.90 30.11 -18.34
N ASP A 87 5.24 31.13 -17.77
CA ASP A 87 4.02 30.99 -16.97
C ASP A 87 2.89 30.22 -17.65
N GLU A 88 2.74 30.37 -18.97
CA GLU A 88 1.68 29.73 -19.76
C GLU A 88 2.11 28.42 -20.45
N VAL A 89 3.33 27.95 -20.21
CA VAL A 89 3.87 26.73 -20.83
C VAL A 89 3.98 25.62 -19.78
N LYS A 90 3.31 24.50 -20.03
CA LYS A 90 3.41 23.32 -19.16
C LYS A 90 4.82 22.74 -19.23
N VAL A 91 5.36 22.35 -18.09
CA VAL A 91 6.68 21.74 -17.95
C VAL A 91 6.57 20.37 -17.32
N LYS A 92 7.44 19.45 -17.74
CA LYS A 92 7.56 18.11 -17.17
C LYS A 92 8.65 18.11 -16.11
N VAL A 93 8.30 17.77 -14.87
CA VAL A 93 9.24 17.78 -13.74
C VAL A 93 9.11 16.54 -12.88
N GLU A 94 10.16 16.21 -12.12
CA GLU A 94 10.13 15.19 -11.09
C GLU A 94 9.99 15.85 -9.71
N VAL A 95 8.84 15.66 -9.07
CA VAL A 95 8.57 16.18 -7.72
C VAL A 95 8.78 15.07 -6.69
N PRO A 96 9.47 15.32 -5.57
CA PRO A 96 9.65 14.33 -4.51
C PRO A 96 8.30 13.93 -3.88
N LEU A 97 8.18 12.65 -3.57
CA LEU A 97 7.09 12.09 -2.79
C LEU A 97 7.46 12.09 -1.31
N LYS A 98 6.61 12.65 -0.46
CA LYS A 98 6.71 12.54 1.00
C LYS A 98 5.56 11.68 1.50
N LEU A 99 5.90 10.61 2.19
CA LEU A 99 4.91 9.79 2.87
C LEU A 99 4.57 10.47 4.20
N ASN A 100 3.28 10.60 4.50
CA ASN A 100 2.78 11.13 5.76
C ASN A 100 2.02 10.05 6.54
N GLY A 101 2.31 9.94 7.84
CA GLY A 101 1.82 8.85 8.68
C GLY A 101 2.72 7.61 8.69
N VAL A 102 2.37 6.67 9.56
CA VAL A 102 3.05 5.38 9.72
C VAL A 102 2.00 4.31 9.53
N PRO A 103 2.10 3.45 8.50
CA PRO A 103 1.18 2.31 8.38
C PRO A 103 1.24 1.45 9.64
N ALA A 104 0.10 0.91 10.06
CA ALA A 104 0.02 0.12 11.29
C ALA A 104 1.03 -1.03 11.34
N GLU A 105 1.33 -1.68 10.21
CA GLU A 105 2.31 -2.78 10.21
C GLU A 105 3.74 -2.29 10.39
N VAL A 106 4.06 -1.10 9.90
CA VAL A 106 5.38 -0.49 10.13
C VAL A 106 5.56 -0.19 11.61
N ALA A 107 4.49 0.26 12.30
CA ALA A 107 4.50 0.42 13.74
C ALA A 107 4.67 -0.92 14.50
N MET A 108 4.22 -2.03 13.92
CA MET A 108 4.39 -3.40 14.45
C MET A 108 5.70 -4.09 13.99
N GLY A 109 6.62 -3.35 13.36
CA GLY A 109 7.95 -3.85 12.99
C GLY A 109 8.11 -4.32 11.54
N ALA A 110 7.12 -4.14 10.69
CA ALA A 110 7.27 -4.36 9.25
C ALA A 110 8.14 -3.27 8.59
N LYS A 111 8.84 -3.63 7.52
CA LYS A 111 9.66 -2.68 6.75
C LYS A 111 8.81 -2.02 5.65
N LEU A 112 8.73 -0.69 5.68
CA LEU A 112 8.18 0.08 4.57
C LEU A 112 9.21 0.18 3.44
N GLU A 113 8.88 -0.32 2.25
CA GLU A 113 9.70 -0.17 1.07
C GLU A 113 9.08 0.87 0.11
N GLN A 114 9.73 2.03 0.00
CA GLN A 114 9.36 3.06 -0.97
C GLN A 114 10.18 2.90 -2.24
N THR A 115 9.61 2.21 -3.24
CA THR A 115 10.25 1.99 -4.55
C THR A 115 10.25 3.25 -5.43
N MET A 116 9.25 4.12 -5.26
CA MET A 116 9.14 5.41 -5.97
C MET A 116 9.31 6.58 -5.00
N ARG A 117 10.35 7.39 -5.21
CA ARG A 117 10.66 8.58 -4.38
C ARG A 117 10.32 9.91 -5.03
N LYS A 118 10.06 9.91 -6.34
CA LYS A 118 9.70 11.08 -7.12
C LYS A 118 8.62 10.71 -8.12
N LEU A 119 7.71 11.62 -8.38
CA LEU A 119 6.66 11.48 -9.39
C LEU A 119 6.90 12.46 -10.53
N LYS A 120 6.84 11.95 -11.77
CA LYS A 120 6.86 12.78 -12.97
C LYS A 120 5.49 13.41 -13.16
N ILE A 121 5.41 14.74 -13.11
CA ILE A 121 4.19 15.49 -13.36
C ILE A 121 4.35 16.41 -14.57
N PHE A 122 3.22 16.81 -15.16
CA PHE A 122 3.16 17.77 -16.25
C PHE A 122 2.18 18.88 -15.89
N ALA A 123 2.69 20.06 -15.54
CA ALA A 123 1.89 21.14 -14.99
C ALA A 123 2.44 22.52 -15.38
N LEU A 124 1.58 23.54 -15.24
CA LEU A 124 2.00 24.94 -15.36
C LEU A 124 2.89 25.33 -14.17
N PRO A 125 3.85 26.26 -14.35
CA PRO A 125 4.71 26.76 -13.27
C PRO A 125 3.96 27.12 -11.98
N LYS A 126 2.81 27.78 -12.10
CA LYS A 126 1.96 28.18 -10.96
C LYS A 126 1.37 27.03 -10.15
N HIS A 127 1.34 25.80 -10.69
CA HIS A 127 0.78 24.62 -10.04
C HIS A 127 1.85 23.57 -9.70
N LEU A 128 3.14 23.92 -9.79
CA LEU A 128 4.21 23.00 -9.41
C LEU A 128 4.28 22.91 -7.88
N PRO A 129 3.99 21.73 -7.29
CA PRO A 129 4.14 21.55 -5.86
C PRO A 129 5.62 21.37 -5.50
N GLU A 130 6.00 21.82 -4.30
CA GLU A 130 7.34 21.55 -3.75
C GLU A 130 7.51 20.07 -3.38
N VAL A 131 6.42 19.43 -2.97
CA VAL A 131 6.38 18.03 -2.55
C VAL A 131 4.98 17.49 -2.81
N ILE A 132 4.89 16.22 -3.20
CA ILE A 132 3.61 15.51 -3.25
C ILE A 132 3.51 14.67 -1.99
N VAL A 133 2.55 15.03 -1.13
CA VAL A 133 2.29 14.28 0.10
C VAL A 133 1.36 13.12 -0.22
N VAL A 134 1.74 11.93 0.23
CA VAL A 134 0.94 10.72 0.16
C VAL A 134 0.64 10.29 1.59
N GLU A 135 -0.63 10.29 1.96
CA GLU A 135 -1.05 9.75 3.26
C GLU A 135 -0.91 8.23 3.24
N VAL A 136 -0.09 7.70 4.15
CA VAL A 136 0.19 6.27 4.31
C VAL A 136 -0.25 5.73 5.67
N GLY A 137 -0.61 6.61 6.62
CA GLY A 137 -1.14 6.20 7.92
C GLY A 137 -2.39 5.34 7.82
N ASP A 138 -3.23 5.61 6.81
CA ASP A 138 -4.52 4.94 6.60
C ASP A 138 -4.51 3.92 5.46
N LEU A 139 -3.35 3.50 4.95
CA LEU A 139 -3.27 2.58 3.80
C LEU A 139 -3.88 1.17 4.06
N LEU A 140 -4.47 0.92 5.23
CA LEU A 140 -5.36 -0.22 5.51
C LEU A 140 -6.74 0.13 6.06
N VAL A 141 -7.07 1.40 6.34
CA VAL A 141 -8.23 1.72 7.19
C VAL A 141 -9.57 1.63 6.45
N GLU A 142 -9.60 1.77 5.12
CA GLU A 142 -10.88 1.71 4.39
C GLU A 142 -11.54 0.31 4.40
N TYR A 143 -10.79 -0.75 4.72
CA TYR A 143 -11.34 -2.11 4.70
C TYR A 143 -11.31 -2.83 6.06
N VAL A 144 -10.50 -2.41 7.03
CA VAL A 144 -10.23 -3.17 8.28
C VAL A 144 -11.48 -3.44 9.14
N ASP A 145 -12.51 -2.61 9.06
CA ASP A 145 -13.75 -2.79 9.82
C ASP A 145 -15.00 -2.79 8.94
N THR A 146 -14.88 -3.44 7.79
CA THR A 146 -16.01 -3.69 6.88
C THR A 146 -16.60 -5.07 7.13
N ARG A 147 -17.88 -5.24 6.79
CA ARG A 147 -18.57 -6.55 6.89
C ARG A 147 -17.80 -7.66 6.17
N HIS A 148 -17.17 -7.34 5.04
CA HIS A 148 -16.40 -8.28 4.22
C HIS A 148 -15.13 -8.82 4.91
N ASN A 149 -14.59 -8.09 5.89
CA ASN A 149 -13.39 -8.50 6.62
C ASN A 149 -13.69 -9.26 7.91
N ILE A 150 -14.94 -9.72 8.11
CA ILE A 150 -15.31 -10.53 9.28
C ILE A 150 -14.48 -11.82 9.40
N GLY A 151 -14.12 -12.44 8.27
CA GLY A 151 -13.25 -13.61 8.25
C GLY A 151 -11.88 -13.34 8.88
N PHE A 152 -11.33 -12.14 8.67
CA PHE A 152 -10.07 -11.71 9.26
C PHE A 152 -10.19 -11.53 10.78
N LYS A 153 -11.27 -10.91 11.25
CA LYS A 153 -11.52 -10.75 12.70
C LYS A 153 -11.64 -12.09 13.43
N ILE A 154 -12.26 -13.09 12.79
CA ILE A 154 -12.41 -14.44 13.37
C ILE A 154 -11.04 -15.13 13.47
N VAL A 155 -10.20 -15.08 12.42
CA VAL A 155 -8.86 -15.69 12.50
C VAL A 155 -7.90 -14.92 13.42
N GLU A 156 -8.08 -13.61 13.56
CA GLU A 156 -7.36 -12.79 14.55
C GLU A 156 -7.72 -13.19 15.99
N ALA A 157 -9.01 -13.36 16.29
CA ALA A 157 -9.45 -13.84 17.60
C ALA A 157 -8.89 -15.24 17.92
N LEU A 158 -8.93 -16.17 16.95
CA LEU A 158 -8.34 -17.50 17.11
C LEU A 158 -6.83 -17.46 17.34
N ALA A 159 -6.10 -16.64 16.58
CA ALA A 159 -4.66 -16.47 16.74
C ALA A 159 -4.33 -15.94 18.15
N ALA A 160 -5.06 -14.92 18.61
CA ALA A 160 -4.89 -14.34 19.94
C ALA A 160 -5.12 -15.36 21.07
N GLN A 161 -6.16 -16.20 20.97
CA GLN A 161 -6.43 -17.28 21.94
C GLN A 161 -5.26 -18.26 22.07
N HIS A 162 -4.57 -18.54 20.97
CA HIS A 162 -3.41 -19.44 20.94
C HIS A 162 -2.07 -18.73 21.03
N LYS A 163 -2.04 -17.42 21.34
CA LYS A 163 -0.83 -16.59 21.40
C LYS A 163 0.02 -16.66 20.12
N ALA A 164 -0.64 -16.77 18.98
CA ALA A 164 -0.03 -16.78 17.67
C ALA A 164 -0.02 -15.37 17.09
N GLU A 165 1.13 -14.93 16.59
CA GLU A 165 1.28 -13.59 16.01
C GLU A 165 1.26 -13.67 14.48
N PHE A 166 0.55 -12.74 13.85
CA PHE A 166 0.55 -12.61 12.40
C PHE A 166 1.82 -11.88 11.95
N ARG A 167 2.52 -12.47 10.98
CA ARG A 167 3.63 -11.83 10.25
C ARG A 167 3.29 -11.74 8.78
N LEU A 168 3.73 -10.67 8.11
CA LEU A 168 3.62 -10.59 6.67
C LEU A 168 4.55 -11.62 6.03
N ASP A 169 4.01 -12.44 5.14
CA ASP A 169 4.74 -13.42 4.36
C ASP A 169 4.10 -13.50 2.95
N LYS A 170 4.56 -14.40 2.07
CA LYS A 170 4.14 -14.42 0.66
C LYS A 170 2.62 -14.45 0.52
N LEU A 171 2.08 -13.39 -0.10
CA LEU A 171 0.66 -13.23 -0.46
C LEU A 171 -0.33 -13.18 0.73
N ALA A 172 0.13 -13.20 1.98
CA ALA A 172 -0.75 -13.20 3.15
C ALA A 172 -0.05 -12.73 4.44
N TYR A 173 -0.82 -12.19 5.38
CA TYR A 173 -0.45 -12.25 6.79
C TYR A 173 -0.66 -13.68 7.28
N VAL A 174 0.36 -14.24 7.94
CA VAL A 174 0.33 -15.62 8.42
C VAL A 174 0.65 -15.70 9.89
N ALA A 175 -0.18 -16.45 10.62
CA ALA A 175 0.09 -16.87 11.98
C ALA A 175 0.12 -18.40 12.03
N GLN A 176 1.06 -18.97 12.78
CA GLN A 176 1.19 -20.41 12.94
C GLN A 176 1.28 -20.75 14.42
N PHE A 177 0.62 -21.84 14.79
CA PHE A 177 0.71 -22.38 16.14
C PHE A 177 0.52 -23.89 16.11
N ARG A 178 0.98 -24.54 17.18
CA ARG A 178 0.78 -25.97 17.39
C ARG A 178 -0.16 -26.18 18.58
N PHE A 179 -1.22 -26.94 18.37
CA PHE A 179 -2.17 -27.27 19.43
C PHE A 179 -2.68 -28.69 19.29
N LYS A 180 -2.75 -29.44 20.40
CA LYS A 180 -3.18 -30.85 20.45
C LYS A 180 -2.53 -31.73 19.36
N GLY A 181 -1.23 -31.54 19.13
CA GLY A 181 -0.46 -32.30 18.15
C GLY A 181 -0.64 -31.89 16.68
N LYS A 182 -1.51 -30.91 16.37
CA LYS A 182 -1.73 -30.41 15.00
C LYS A 182 -0.99 -29.09 14.78
N ASN A 183 -0.41 -28.92 13.59
CA ASN A 183 0.11 -27.64 13.14
C ASN A 183 -1.00 -26.88 12.43
N ILE A 184 -1.29 -25.67 12.90
CA ILE A 184 -2.33 -24.81 12.35
C ILE A 184 -1.67 -23.62 11.67
N THR A 185 -2.06 -23.36 10.42
CA THR A 185 -1.66 -22.18 9.65
C THR A 185 -2.90 -21.33 9.41
N LEU A 186 -2.91 -20.12 9.96
CA LEU A 186 -3.93 -19.11 9.71
C LEU A 186 -3.39 -18.13 8.69
N ILE A 187 -4.21 -17.79 7.68
CA ILE A 187 -3.83 -16.83 6.65
C ILE A 187 -4.89 -15.74 6.50
N LYS A 188 -4.44 -14.50 6.30
CA LYS A 188 -5.24 -13.38 5.80
C LYS A 188 -4.61 -12.91 4.49
N PRO A 189 -5.15 -13.31 3.32
CA PRO A 189 -4.59 -12.91 2.03
C PRO A 189 -4.43 -11.38 1.92
N THR A 190 -3.28 -10.93 1.41
CA THR A 190 -3.00 -9.51 1.11
C THR A 190 -3.28 -9.16 -0.36
N THR A 191 -3.77 -10.13 -1.13
CA THR A 191 -4.22 -9.96 -2.50
C THR A 191 -5.58 -9.25 -2.54
N TYR A 192 -5.91 -8.61 -3.67
CA TYR A 192 -7.29 -8.20 -3.93
C TYR A 192 -8.25 -9.38 -3.78
N MET A 193 -9.50 -9.10 -3.39
CA MET A 193 -10.49 -10.13 -3.09
C MET A 193 -10.68 -11.13 -4.25
N ASN A 194 -10.71 -10.64 -5.48
CA ASN A 194 -10.81 -11.44 -6.70
C ASN A 194 -9.53 -12.21 -7.08
N LEU A 195 -8.51 -12.22 -6.21
CA LEU A 195 -7.23 -12.90 -6.38
C LEU A 195 -6.84 -13.74 -5.14
N SER A 196 -7.81 -13.97 -4.23
CA SER A 196 -7.62 -14.70 -2.97
C SER A 196 -7.14 -16.15 -3.15
N GLY A 197 -7.51 -16.79 -4.27
CA GLY A 197 -7.12 -18.14 -4.62
C GLY A 197 -5.61 -18.31 -4.72
N LYS A 198 -4.88 -17.31 -5.24
CA LYS A 198 -3.41 -17.38 -5.34
C LYS A 198 -2.74 -17.58 -3.98
N ALA A 199 -3.17 -16.81 -2.98
CA ALA A 199 -2.65 -16.92 -1.62
C ALA A 199 -3.04 -18.27 -0.99
N VAL A 200 -4.31 -18.67 -1.15
CA VAL A 200 -4.82 -19.95 -0.65
C VAL A 200 -4.04 -21.13 -1.22
N ARG A 201 -3.87 -21.20 -2.54
CA ARG A 201 -3.14 -22.30 -3.20
C ARG A 201 -1.69 -22.36 -2.72
N TYR A 202 -1.01 -21.22 -2.65
CA TYR A 202 0.38 -21.15 -2.16
C TYR A 202 0.50 -21.72 -0.75
N TRP A 203 -0.35 -21.27 0.19
CA TRP A 203 -0.26 -21.70 1.58
C TRP A 203 -0.75 -23.13 1.83
N MET A 204 -1.68 -23.63 1.01
CA MET A 204 -2.04 -25.06 1.04
C MET A 204 -0.85 -25.94 0.63
N GLN A 205 -0.09 -25.53 -0.39
CA GLN A 205 1.11 -26.25 -0.82
C GLN A 205 2.22 -26.17 0.23
N GLU A 206 2.51 -24.98 0.73
CA GLU A 206 3.55 -24.73 1.74
C GLU A 206 3.27 -25.49 3.05
N ALA A 207 2.02 -25.49 3.52
CA ALA A 207 1.63 -26.19 4.74
C ALA A 207 1.26 -27.67 4.51
N ASN A 208 1.34 -28.17 3.28
CA ASN A 208 0.94 -29.53 2.88
C ASN A 208 -0.49 -29.90 3.34
N VAL A 209 -1.45 -29.01 3.10
CA VAL A 209 -2.86 -29.13 3.54
C VAL A 209 -3.73 -29.61 2.38
N LYS A 210 -4.47 -30.70 2.60
CA LYS A 210 -5.51 -31.19 1.69
C LYS A 210 -6.77 -30.30 1.75
N PRO A 211 -7.58 -30.19 0.67
CA PRO A 211 -8.80 -29.38 0.66
C PRO A 211 -9.78 -29.67 1.81
N GLU A 212 -9.93 -30.93 2.20
CA GLU A 212 -10.78 -31.37 3.33
C GLU A 212 -10.32 -30.85 4.71
N ASN A 213 -9.04 -30.48 4.84
CA ASN A 213 -8.44 -29.95 6.06
C ASN A 213 -8.30 -28.41 6.03
N MET A 214 -8.77 -27.76 4.96
CA MET A 214 -8.91 -26.32 4.88
C MET A 214 -10.30 -25.89 5.40
N LEU A 215 -10.37 -24.70 5.99
CA LEU A 215 -11.64 -24.01 6.26
C LEU A 215 -11.57 -22.60 5.70
N ALA A 216 -12.40 -22.28 4.72
CA ALA A 216 -12.58 -20.89 4.27
C ALA A 216 -13.57 -20.17 5.19
N ILE A 217 -13.20 -19.00 5.72
CA ILE A 217 -14.03 -18.20 6.63
C ILE A 217 -14.38 -16.89 5.93
N LEU A 218 -15.67 -16.62 5.74
CA LEU A 218 -16.15 -15.49 4.93
C LEU A 218 -17.49 -14.93 5.43
N ASP A 219 -17.82 -13.73 4.97
CA ASP A 219 -19.16 -13.14 5.10
C ASP A 219 -20.18 -13.76 4.14
N ASP A 220 -21.45 -13.74 4.53
CA ASP A 220 -22.55 -14.20 3.70
C ASP A 220 -23.78 -13.30 3.85
N LEU A 221 -24.22 -12.73 2.73
CA LEU A 221 -25.36 -11.82 2.64
C LEU A 221 -26.69 -12.55 2.77
N ALA A 222 -26.75 -13.84 2.39
CA ALA A 222 -27.98 -14.63 2.44
C ALA A 222 -28.29 -15.12 3.86
N ILE A 223 -27.37 -14.93 4.81
CA ILE A 223 -27.47 -15.42 6.17
C ILE A 223 -27.70 -14.22 7.11
N PRO A 224 -28.69 -14.27 8.02
CA PRO A 224 -28.93 -13.19 8.99
C PRO A 224 -27.70 -12.86 9.84
N PHE A 225 -27.57 -11.59 10.24
CA PHE A 225 -26.45 -11.10 11.03
C PHE A 225 -26.12 -12.01 12.22
N GLY A 226 -24.84 -12.38 12.34
CA GLY A 226 -24.32 -13.17 13.45
C GLY A 226 -24.66 -14.67 13.42
N THR A 227 -25.41 -15.13 12.43
CA THR A 227 -25.68 -16.57 12.25
C THR A 227 -24.48 -17.23 11.57
N ILE A 228 -24.02 -18.36 12.12
CA ILE A 228 -22.89 -19.11 11.57
C ILE A 228 -23.41 -20.36 10.86
N ARG A 229 -22.91 -20.61 9.65
CA ARG A 229 -23.19 -21.86 8.92
C ARG A 229 -21.89 -22.48 8.43
N LEU A 230 -21.55 -23.64 8.99
CA LEU A 230 -20.54 -24.54 8.45
C LEU A 230 -21.13 -25.38 7.32
N ARG A 231 -20.35 -25.53 6.25
CA ARG A 231 -20.72 -26.30 5.05
C ARG A 231 -19.51 -27.13 4.58
N PRO A 232 -19.70 -28.38 4.15
CA PRO A 232 -18.61 -29.19 3.57
C PRO A 232 -18.20 -28.74 2.17
N LYS A 233 -19.11 -28.09 1.44
CA LYS A 233 -18.96 -27.59 0.07
C LYS A 233 -20.10 -26.61 -0.24
N GLY A 234 -20.01 -25.89 -1.37
CA GLY A 234 -21.12 -25.05 -1.88
C GLY A 234 -20.71 -24.15 -3.03
N SER A 235 -21.65 -23.42 -3.63
CA SER A 235 -21.33 -22.38 -4.62
C SER A 235 -20.68 -21.16 -3.98
N ASP A 236 -20.02 -20.32 -4.77
CA ASP A 236 -19.42 -19.05 -4.30
C ASP A 236 -20.48 -18.07 -3.76
N GLY A 237 -21.74 -18.21 -4.16
CA GLY A 237 -22.83 -17.36 -3.67
C GLY A 237 -22.68 -15.90 -4.06
N GLY A 238 -21.94 -15.60 -5.15
CA GLY A 238 -21.61 -14.24 -5.56
C GLY A 238 -20.40 -13.64 -4.84
N HIS A 239 -19.74 -14.40 -3.95
CA HIS A 239 -18.56 -13.93 -3.23
C HIS A 239 -17.30 -14.05 -4.12
N ASN A 240 -16.71 -12.90 -4.50
CA ASN A 240 -15.57 -12.84 -5.42
C ASN A 240 -14.34 -13.64 -4.93
N GLY A 241 -14.06 -13.63 -3.61
CA GLY A 241 -13.01 -14.46 -3.02
C GLY A 241 -13.21 -15.96 -3.22
N LEU A 242 -14.40 -16.49 -2.87
CA LEU A 242 -14.72 -17.90 -3.13
C LEU A 242 -14.71 -18.25 -4.61
N LYS A 243 -15.21 -17.36 -5.47
CA LYS A 243 -15.17 -17.58 -6.93
C LYS A 243 -13.74 -17.79 -7.43
N ASP A 244 -12.80 -16.98 -6.95
CA ASP A 244 -11.39 -17.11 -7.32
C ASP A 244 -10.72 -18.35 -6.67
N ILE A 245 -11.07 -18.68 -5.42
CA ILE A 245 -10.60 -19.92 -4.76
C ILE A 245 -11.11 -21.15 -5.52
N ASP A 246 -12.39 -21.19 -5.89
CA ASP A 246 -13.02 -22.29 -6.62
C ASP A 246 -12.36 -22.47 -8.00
N ALA A 247 -12.15 -21.38 -8.73
CA ALA A 247 -11.43 -21.40 -10.01
C ALA A 247 -9.98 -21.88 -9.86
N THR A 248 -9.32 -21.47 -8.77
CA THR A 248 -7.94 -21.83 -8.47
C THR A 248 -7.80 -23.30 -8.06
N LEU A 249 -8.68 -23.82 -7.23
CA LEU A 249 -8.62 -25.22 -6.79
C LEU A 249 -9.23 -26.18 -7.81
N GLY A 250 -9.96 -25.66 -8.80
CA GLY A 250 -10.63 -26.43 -9.85
C GLY A 250 -11.90 -27.15 -9.36
N ASN A 251 -12.33 -26.90 -8.13
CA ASN A 251 -13.53 -27.46 -7.52
C ASN A 251 -13.94 -26.63 -6.29
N ASN A 252 -15.11 -26.92 -5.74
CA ASN A 252 -15.67 -26.27 -4.55
C ASN A 252 -15.81 -27.24 -3.36
N LEU A 253 -14.97 -28.29 -3.33
CA LEU A 253 -15.03 -29.40 -2.37
C LEU A 253 -14.13 -29.17 -1.16
N TYR A 254 -14.35 -28.06 -0.46
CA TYR A 254 -13.65 -27.72 0.77
C TYR A 254 -14.60 -27.09 1.78
N PRO A 255 -14.38 -27.32 3.09
CA PRO A 255 -15.19 -26.75 4.16
C PRO A 255 -15.21 -25.21 4.17
N ARG A 256 -16.35 -24.64 4.52
CA ARG A 256 -16.58 -23.19 4.62
C ARG A 256 -17.33 -22.84 5.91
N LEU A 257 -16.88 -21.83 6.63
CA LEU A 257 -17.62 -21.15 7.69
C LEU A 257 -18.15 -19.84 7.09
N ARG A 258 -19.47 -19.77 6.94
CA ARG A 258 -20.17 -18.57 6.50
C ARG A 258 -20.69 -17.82 7.72
N PHE A 259 -20.25 -16.57 7.88
CA PHE A 259 -20.75 -15.66 8.89
C PHE A 259 -21.80 -14.76 8.27
N GLY A 260 -23.03 -14.82 8.77
CA GLY A 260 -24.10 -14.00 8.26
C GLY A 260 -23.89 -12.53 8.56
N ILE A 261 -23.96 -11.71 7.51
CA ILE A 261 -23.90 -10.26 7.62
C ILE A 261 -25.25 -9.61 7.31
N GLY A 262 -26.25 -10.41 6.94
CA GLY A 262 -27.58 -9.95 6.59
C GLY A 262 -27.66 -9.32 5.19
N SER A 263 -28.87 -8.94 4.81
CA SER A 263 -29.16 -8.38 3.50
C SER A 263 -29.90 -7.05 3.57
N ASN A 264 -29.64 -6.24 4.60
CA ASN A 264 -30.34 -4.99 4.83
C ASN A 264 -29.79 -3.86 3.96
N TYR A 265 -29.95 -3.99 2.64
CA TYR A 265 -29.52 -3.02 1.64
C TYR A 265 -30.49 -2.94 0.46
N HIS A 266 -30.53 -1.78 -0.20
CA HIS A 266 -31.33 -1.61 -1.41
C HIS A 266 -30.74 -2.35 -2.61
N LYS A 267 -31.60 -2.80 -3.53
CA LYS A 267 -31.18 -3.51 -4.75
C LYS A 267 -30.12 -2.68 -5.51
N GLY A 268 -28.98 -3.30 -5.81
CA GLY A 268 -27.84 -2.65 -6.47
C GLY A 268 -26.77 -2.09 -5.53
N GLN A 269 -27.00 -2.06 -4.21
CA GLN A 269 -26.03 -1.54 -3.22
C GLN A 269 -25.25 -2.61 -2.48
N GLN A 270 -25.28 -3.86 -2.95
CA GLN A 270 -24.62 -5.00 -2.31
C GLN A 270 -23.13 -4.75 -2.06
N VAL A 271 -22.42 -4.20 -3.05
CA VAL A 271 -20.99 -3.90 -2.94
C VAL A 271 -20.73 -2.88 -1.82
N ASN A 272 -21.53 -1.81 -1.76
CA ASN A 272 -21.39 -0.80 -0.72
C ASN A 272 -21.73 -1.35 0.67
N TYR A 273 -22.65 -2.32 0.75
CA TYR A 273 -23.03 -2.94 2.02
C TYR A 273 -21.91 -3.82 2.60
N VAL A 274 -21.31 -4.69 1.77
CA VAL A 274 -20.20 -5.56 2.22
C VAL A 274 -18.95 -4.73 2.57
N LEU A 275 -18.70 -3.65 1.82
CA LEU A 275 -17.61 -2.71 2.09
C LEU A 275 -17.98 -1.65 3.14
N GLY A 276 -19.20 -1.70 3.70
CA GLY A 276 -19.67 -0.77 4.71
C GLY A 276 -19.30 -1.21 6.12
N LYS A 277 -19.28 -0.25 7.06
CA LYS A 277 -19.06 -0.49 8.50
C LYS A 277 -20.30 -1.08 9.17
N TRP A 278 -20.09 -1.79 10.27
CA TRP A 278 -21.13 -2.30 11.15
C TRP A 278 -21.96 -1.16 11.77
N SER A 279 -23.26 -1.36 11.94
CA SER A 279 -24.12 -0.41 12.66
C SER A 279 -23.79 -0.40 14.16
N PRO A 280 -24.17 0.65 14.92
CA PRO A 280 -24.03 0.65 16.38
C PRO A 280 -24.74 -0.52 17.06
N GLU A 281 -25.87 -0.96 16.53
CA GLU A 281 -26.64 -2.12 17.02
C GLU A 281 -25.89 -3.43 16.75
N GLU A 282 -25.38 -3.61 15.52
CA GLU A 282 -24.59 -4.79 15.16
C GLU A 282 -23.31 -4.87 16.01
N ASN A 283 -22.62 -3.75 16.23
CA ASN A 283 -21.39 -3.69 17.02
C ASN A 283 -21.56 -4.14 18.48
N LYS A 284 -22.75 -3.97 19.07
CA LYS A 284 -23.02 -4.44 20.44
C LYS A 284 -22.90 -5.95 20.56
N ASP A 285 -23.39 -6.68 19.57
CA ASP A 285 -23.41 -8.14 19.56
C ASP A 285 -22.20 -8.73 18.80
N LEU A 286 -21.51 -7.95 17.97
CA LEU A 286 -20.49 -8.40 17.04
C LEU A 286 -19.38 -9.20 17.72
N ILE A 287 -18.89 -8.74 18.87
CA ILE A 287 -17.82 -9.41 19.62
C ILE A 287 -18.28 -10.82 20.04
N ASP A 288 -19.48 -10.97 20.58
CA ASP A 288 -20.02 -12.26 20.99
C ASP A 288 -20.21 -13.20 19.78
N LYS A 289 -20.63 -12.65 18.63
CA LYS A 289 -20.74 -13.44 17.39
C LYS A 289 -19.37 -13.87 16.86
N ILE A 290 -18.34 -13.03 16.95
CA ILE A 290 -16.97 -13.38 16.59
C ILE A 290 -16.44 -14.50 17.51
N ILE A 291 -16.70 -14.41 18.82
CA ILE A 291 -16.32 -15.46 19.78
C ILE A 291 -17.01 -16.78 19.41
N LEU A 292 -18.31 -16.76 19.10
CA LEU A 292 -19.05 -17.95 18.68
C LEU A 292 -18.47 -18.56 17.38
N ALA A 293 -18.12 -17.71 16.40
CA ALA A 293 -17.51 -18.16 15.14
C ALA A 293 -16.11 -18.75 15.38
N THR A 294 -15.33 -18.16 16.29
CA THR A 294 -14.02 -18.65 16.70
C THR A 294 -14.13 -20.03 17.33
N GLN A 295 -15.11 -20.25 18.21
CA GLN A 295 -15.41 -21.57 18.80
C GLN A 295 -15.82 -22.60 17.73
N ALA A 296 -16.60 -22.19 16.72
CA ALA A 296 -16.96 -23.05 15.61
C ALA A 296 -15.74 -23.45 14.77
N THR A 297 -14.83 -22.51 14.51
CA THR A 297 -13.54 -22.79 13.85
C THR A 297 -12.69 -23.74 14.69
N GLU A 298 -12.59 -23.52 16.01
CA GLU A 298 -11.86 -24.40 16.91
C GLU A 298 -12.42 -25.83 16.92
N SER A 299 -13.75 -25.97 16.99
CA SER A 299 -14.44 -27.27 16.89
C SER A 299 -14.15 -27.95 15.55
N PHE A 300 -14.13 -27.21 14.43
CA PHE A 300 -13.72 -27.77 13.14
C PHE A 300 -12.28 -28.31 13.19
N LEU A 301 -11.33 -27.51 13.69
CA LEU A 301 -9.91 -27.87 13.72
C LEU A 301 -9.62 -29.10 14.61
N PHE A 302 -10.31 -29.24 15.74
CA PHE A 302 -9.96 -30.24 16.75
C PHE A 302 -10.95 -31.40 16.89
N GLU A 303 -12.22 -31.19 16.54
CA GLU A 303 -13.28 -32.19 16.66
C GLU A 303 -13.81 -32.67 15.30
N GLY A 304 -13.46 -31.98 14.21
CA GLY A 304 -13.85 -32.31 12.85
C GLY A 304 -15.16 -31.66 12.41
N LEU A 305 -15.35 -31.57 11.09
CA LEU A 305 -16.46 -30.84 10.47
C LEU A 305 -17.84 -31.32 10.93
N GLY A 306 -18.07 -32.63 11.04
CA GLY A 306 -19.38 -33.18 11.43
C GLY A 306 -19.82 -32.72 12.82
N ASN A 307 -18.92 -32.80 13.80
CA ASN A 307 -19.16 -32.34 15.17
C ASN A 307 -19.38 -30.83 15.23
N ALA A 308 -18.54 -30.07 14.52
CA ALA A 308 -18.68 -28.62 14.44
C ALA A 308 -20.02 -28.20 13.82
N MET A 309 -20.46 -28.87 12.74
CA MET A 309 -21.77 -28.63 12.14
C MET A 309 -22.91 -28.92 13.12
N THR A 310 -22.91 -30.06 13.81
CA THR A 310 -23.96 -30.41 14.79
C THR A 310 -24.03 -29.39 15.94
N LYS A 311 -22.89 -28.88 16.41
CA LYS A 311 -22.84 -27.91 17.52
C LYS A 311 -23.28 -26.51 17.12
N PHE A 312 -22.89 -26.04 15.93
CA PHE A 312 -22.98 -24.61 15.58
C PHE A 312 -23.97 -24.30 14.45
N ASN A 313 -24.39 -25.26 13.62
CA ASN A 313 -25.45 -25.04 12.63
C ASN A 313 -26.84 -25.11 13.27
N LYS A 314 -27.11 -24.24 14.23
CA LYS A 314 -28.45 -24.06 14.80
C LYS A 314 -29.26 -23.09 13.95
#